data_AF-A0A8W8HTK0-F1
#
_entry.id   AF-A0A8W8HTK0-F1
#
_cell.length_a   1.000
_cell.length_b   1.000
_cell.length_c   1.000
_cell.angle_alpha   90.00
_cell.angle_beta   90.00
_cell.angle_gamma   90.00
#
_symmetry.space_group_name_H-M   'P 1'
#
loop_
_entity.id
_entity.type
_entity.pdbx_description
1 polymer ?
#
loop_
_entity_poly.entity_id
_entity_poly.type
_entity_poly.pdbx_seq_one_letter_code
_entity_poly.pdbx_strand_id
1 'polypeptide(L)'
;MRGSKTGLETRIRREKAPYLLDIDGDVCHHVHSAAKAFCKPFKNFIEQLYIDLFNDFKWSADLRELFQEICLICNVKYTMPQRYVSHRWLSVDDVTLDALRLLDCLTLFYFPWISGSLSERAKFLPVTAEIIHRLNVSESSRNRLHEIRMFLVSTCFNSTDS
;
A
#
# COMPACT_ATOMS: atom_id res chain seq x y z
N MET A 1 26.83 11.02 1.76
CA MET A 1 28.22 11.52 1.67
C MET A 1 29.15 10.73 2.60
N ARG A 2 29.33 9.43 2.32
CA ARG A 2 30.45 8.58 2.72
C ARG A 2 30.72 7.73 1.46
N GLY A 3 31.97 7.60 1.01
CA GLY A 3 32.29 6.90 -0.27
C GLY A 3 32.33 7.72 -1.58
N SER A 4 32.25 9.06 -1.55
CA SER A 4 32.59 9.86 -2.75
C SER A 4 34.09 9.79 -3.03
N LYS A 5 34.52 9.75 -4.31
CA LYS A 5 35.94 9.80 -4.71
C LYS A 5 36.69 11.03 -4.15
N THR A 6 35.96 12.08 -3.75
CA THR A 6 36.49 13.30 -3.11
C THR A 6 36.06 13.45 -1.64
N GLY A 7 35.39 12.44 -1.07
CA GLY A 7 34.90 12.45 0.30
C GLY A 7 36.02 12.48 1.33
N LEU A 8 35.73 13.03 2.51
CA LEU A 8 36.65 13.15 3.64
C LEU A 8 37.32 11.82 3.99
N GLU A 9 36.56 10.73 3.97
CA GLU A 9 37.05 9.38 4.21
C GLU A 9 38.12 8.95 3.21
N THR A 10 37.88 9.15 1.91
CA THR A 10 38.83 8.86 0.83
C THR A 10 40.14 9.63 1.01
N ARG A 11 40.06 10.88 1.47
CA ARG A 11 41.23 11.72 1.77
C ARG A 11 41.99 11.22 2.99
N ILE A 12 41.29 10.87 4.07
CA ILE A 12 41.93 10.32 5.29
C ILE A 12 42.65 9.00 4.98
N ARG A 13 42.03 8.11 4.21
CA ARG A 13 42.64 6.85 3.77
C ARG A 13 43.90 7.09 2.94
N ARG A 14 43.86 8.02 2.00
CA ARG A 14 45.02 8.31 1.12
C ARG A 14 46.14 9.07 1.82
N GLU A 15 45.81 10.04 2.66
CA GLU A 15 46.78 11.01 3.18
C GLU A 15 47.28 10.69 4.59
N LYS A 16 46.50 10.01 5.44
CA LYS A 16 46.80 9.87 6.88
C LYS A 16 46.75 8.46 7.44
N ALA A 17 45.86 7.60 6.95
CA ALA A 17 45.67 6.25 7.48
C ALA A 17 45.42 5.24 6.34
N PRO A 18 46.47 4.81 5.62
CA PRO A 18 46.36 3.89 4.48
C PRO A 18 45.81 2.51 4.86
N TYR A 19 45.99 2.13 6.12
CA TYR A 19 45.54 0.87 6.72
C TYR A 19 44.12 0.94 7.30
N LEU A 20 43.43 2.09 7.20
CA LEU A 20 42.05 2.19 7.63
C LEU A 20 41.21 1.19 6.81
N LEU A 21 40.52 0.27 7.48
CA LEU A 21 39.77 -0.79 6.80
C LEU A 21 38.55 -0.21 6.09
N ASP A 22 38.36 -0.52 4.81
CA ASP A 22 37.13 -0.17 4.08
C ASP A 22 36.05 -1.15 4.45
N ILE A 23 35.40 -0.87 5.58
CA ILE A 23 34.12 -1.47 5.87
C ILE A 23 33.17 -0.73 4.95
N ASP A 24 32.98 -1.30 3.75
CA ASP A 24 32.02 -0.84 2.75
C ASP A 24 30.70 -0.47 3.43
N GLY A 25 29.91 0.41 2.79
CA GLY A 25 28.66 0.95 3.34
C GLY A 25 27.89 -0.15 4.05
N ASP A 26 27.41 0.11 5.27
CA ASP A 26 26.89 -0.94 6.14
C ASP A 26 25.92 -1.88 5.39
N VAL A 27 25.80 -3.11 5.87
CA VAL A 27 24.97 -4.13 5.20
C VAL A 27 23.57 -3.61 4.87
N CYS A 28 23.04 -2.68 5.68
CA CYS A 28 21.76 -2.00 5.45
C CYS A 28 21.76 -1.17 4.16
N HIS A 29 22.82 -0.41 3.87
CA HIS A 29 22.99 0.33 2.62
C HIS A 29 23.09 -0.59 1.40
N HIS A 30 23.79 -1.72 1.52
CA HIS A 30 23.89 -2.72 0.44
C HIS A 30 22.53 -3.35 0.14
N VAL A 31 21.82 -3.80 1.17
CA VAL A 31 20.47 -4.36 1.03
C VAL A 31 19.51 -3.33 0.46
N HIS A 32 19.55 -2.09 0.94
CA HIS A 32 18.72 -1.01 0.40
C HIS A 32 19.02 -0.73 -1.08
N SER A 33 20.30 -0.68 -1.46
CA SER A 33 20.72 -0.44 -2.85
C SER A 33 20.30 -1.58 -3.76
N ALA A 34 20.44 -2.83 -3.30
CA ALA A 34 19.99 -4.02 -4.03
C ALA A 34 18.47 -4.03 -4.23
N ALA A 35 17.69 -3.78 -3.17
CA ALA A 35 16.24 -3.67 -3.25
C ALA A 35 15.81 -2.55 -4.21
N LYS A 36 16.44 -1.38 -4.13
CA LYS A 36 16.15 -0.26 -5.04
C LYS A 36 16.46 -0.59 -6.50
N ALA A 37 17.56 -1.29 -6.76
CA ALA A 37 17.93 -1.73 -8.11
C ALA A 37 16.92 -2.77 -8.64
N PHE A 38 16.51 -3.72 -7.80
CA PHE A 38 15.49 -4.71 -8.12
C PHE A 38 14.13 -4.07 -8.39
N CYS A 39 13.73 -3.07 -7.61
CA CYS A 39 12.43 -2.40 -7.75
C CYS A 39 12.37 -1.41 -8.92
N LYS A 40 13.52 -1.02 -9.51
CA LYS A 40 13.60 -0.03 -10.59
C LYS A 40 12.68 -0.30 -11.80
N PRO A 41 12.55 -1.54 -12.32
CA PRO A 41 11.67 -1.83 -13.44
C PRO A 41 10.18 -1.62 -13.13
N PHE A 42 9.79 -1.71 -11.86
CA PHE A 42 8.41 -1.55 -11.39
C PHE A 42 7.98 -0.09 -11.28
N LYS A 43 8.88 0.88 -11.55
CA LYS A 43 8.58 2.31 -11.67
C LYS A 43 7.79 2.89 -10.47
N ASN A 44 8.11 2.45 -9.26
CA ASN A 44 7.46 2.86 -8.02
C ASN A 44 5.94 2.59 -7.98
N PHE A 45 5.45 1.60 -8.73
CA PHE A 45 4.02 1.31 -8.85
C PHE A 45 3.37 1.00 -7.49
N ILE A 46 4.05 0.21 -6.66
CA ILE A 46 3.56 -0.19 -5.34
C ILE A 46 3.62 0.98 -4.35
N GLU A 47 4.68 1.79 -4.42
CA GLU A 47 4.82 2.99 -3.61
C GLU A 47 3.73 4.02 -3.93
N GLN A 48 3.38 4.17 -5.21
CA GLN A 48 2.29 5.04 -5.63
C GLN A 48 0.94 4.52 -5.09
N LEU A 49 0.68 3.22 -5.19
CA LEU A 49 -0.50 2.60 -4.60
C LEU A 49 -0.62 2.92 -3.10
N TYR A 50 0.47 2.82 -2.32
CA TYR A 50 0.43 3.15 -0.89
C TYR A 50 0.21 4.62 -0.60
N ILE A 51 0.72 5.51 -1.46
CA ILE A 51 0.45 6.94 -1.36
C ILE A 51 -1.04 7.21 -1.60
N ASP A 52 -1.62 6.58 -2.63
CA ASP A 52 -3.02 6.75 -3.01
C ASP A 52 -3.96 6.21 -1.93
N LEU A 53 -3.72 4.98 -1.46
CA LEU A 53 -4.44 4.37 -0.34
C LEU A 53 -4.38 5.27 0.91
N PHE A 54 -3.21 5.77 1.26
CA PHE A 54 -3.08 6.68 2.40
C PHE A 54 -3.92 7.95 2.19
N ASN A 55 -3.86 8.56 1.01
CA ASN A 55 -4.57 9.80 0.72
C ASN A 55 -6.09 9.61 0.81
N ASP A 56 -6.64 8.54 0.24
CA ASP A 56 -8.08 8.27 0.25
C ASP A 56 -8.63 8.26 1.68
N PHE A 57 -8.01 7.51 2.59
CA PHE A 57 -8.47 7.39 3.97
C PHE A 57 -8.03 8.55 4.86
N LYS A 58 -6.93 9.23 4.54
CA LYS A 58 -6.45 10.38 5.31
C LYS A 58 -7.37 11.58 5.15
N TRP A 59 -7.86 11.82 3.94
CA TRP A 59 -8.59 13.03 3.59
C TRP A 59 -10.12 12.85 3.58
N SER A 60 -10.61 11.62 3.39
CA SER A 60 -12.05 11.33 3.46
C SER A 60 -12.42 10.56 4.72
N ALA A 61 -13.05 11.25 5.68
CA ALA A 61 -13.57 10.63 6.89
C ALA A 61 -14.67 9.60 6.57
N ASP A 62 -15.54 9.91 5.62
CA ASP A 62 -16.64 9.04 5.21
C ASP A 62 -16.12 7.72 4.61
N LEU A 63 -15.16 7.80 3.68
CA LEU A 63 -14.54 6.59 3.10
C LEU A 63 -13.82 5.76 4.18
N ARG A 64 -13.20 6.43 5.15
CA ARG A 64 -12.54 5.77 6.27
C ARG A 64 -13.53 5.03 7.17
N GLU A 65 -14.66 5.64 7.51
CA GLU A 65 -15.70 5.00 8.33
C GLU A 65 -16.30 3.78 7.63
N LEU A 66 -16.61 3.91 6.34
CA LEU A 66 -17.11 2.79 5.53
C LEU A 66 -16.08 1.65 5.44
N PHE A 67 -14.81 1.98 5.23
CA PHE A 67 -13.76 0.96 5.19
C PHE A 67 -13.55 0.27 6.55
N GLN A 68 -13.62 1.03 7.64
CA GLN A 68 -13.60 0.47 8.99
C GLN A 68 -14.78 -0.48 9.23
N GLU A 69 -15.98 -0.12 8.76
CA GLU A 69 -17.17 -0.98 8.83
C GLU A 69 -16.97 -2.28 8.04
N ILE A 70 -16.42 -2.22 6.83
CA ILE A 70 -16.09 -3.42 6.04
C ILE A 70 -15.09 -4.31 6.80
N CYS A 71 -14.07 -3.73 7.43
CA CYS A 71 -13.11 -4.47 8.23
C CYS A 71 -13.79 -5.20 9.41
N LEU A 72 -14.71 -4.52 10.11
CA LEU A 72 -15.48 -5.11 11.21
C LEU A 72 -16.36 -6.27 10.73
N ILE A 73 -17.06 -6.10 9.61
CA ILE A 73 -17.86 -7.16 8.98
C ILE A 73 -17.02 -8.39 8.64
N CYS A 74 -15.80 -8.15 8.14
CA CYS A 74 -14.86 -9.20 7.75
C CYS A 74 -14.09 -9.81 8.93
N ASN A 75 -14.34 -9.36 10.16
CA ASN A 75 -13.56 -9.71 11.34
C ASN A 75 -12.03 -9.49 11.17
N VAL A 76 -11.67 -8.45 10.42
CA VAL A 76 -10.28 -8.02 10.22
C VAL A 76 -10.05 -6.78 11.07
N LYS A 77 -8.98 -6.78 11.88
CA LYS A 77 -8.63 -5.63 12.71
C LYS A 77 -8.38 -4.41 11.82
N TYR A 78 -9.19 -3.37 11.94
CA TYR A 78 -8.93 -2.13 11.21
C TYR A 78 -7.63 -1.46 11.69
N THR A 79 -6.83 -1.00 10.73
CA THR A 79 -5.78 0.00 10.93
C THR A 79 -5.89 1.03 9.81
N MET A 80 -5.53 2.27 10.12
CA MET A 80 -5.41 3.29 9.11
C MET A 80 -4.20 2.99 8.21
N PRO A 81 -4.38 2.87 6.87
CA PRO A 81 -3.25 2.72 5.96
C PRO A 81 -2.21 3.81 6.20
N GLN A 82 -0.95 3.41 6.32
CA GLN A 82 0.14 4.30 6.67
C GLN A 82 0.78 4.90 5.42
N ARG A 83 1.29 6.12 5.54
CA ARG A 83 2.05 6.76 4.48
C ARG A 83 3.43 6.11 4.36
N TYR A 84 3.78 5.68 3.15
CA TYR A 84 5.16 5.33 2.81
C TYR A 84 6.09 6.55 2.90
N VAL A 85 7.26 6.36 3.53
CA VAL A 85 8.30 7.38 3.71
C VAL A 85 9.57 6.98 2.96
N SER A 86 9.87 7.70 1.86
CA SER A 86 10.94 7.33 0.92
C SER A 86 12.37 7.37 1.47
N HIS A 87 12.61 8.14 2.53
CA HIS A 87 13.92 8.25 3.17
C HIS A 87 14.07 7.33 4.40
N ARG A 88 12.99 6.65 4.81
CA ARG A 88 13.02 5.71 5.93
C ARG A 88 13.29 4.31 5.39
N TRP A 89 14.37 3.71 5.85
CA TRP A 89 14.73 2.34 5.49
C TRP A 89 13.59 1.38 5.83
N LEU A 90 13.28 0.46 4.90
CA LEU A 90 12.21 -0.53 5.00
C LEU A 90 10.78 0.04 5.16
N SER A 91 10.57 1.35 4.95
CA SER A 91 9.21 1.91 5.07
C SER A 91 8.21 1.32 4.08
N VAL A 92 8.64 0.88 2.89
CA VAL A 92 7.75 0.18 1.95
C VAL A 92 7.32 -1.16 2.54
N ASP A 93 8.25 -1.90 3.16
CA ASP A 93 8.01 -3.21 3.75
C ASP A 93 6.99 -3.12 4.90
N ASP A 94 7.20 -2.17 5.83
CA ASP A 94 6.28 -1.91 6.94
C ASP A 94 4.84 -1.64 6.45
N VAL A 95 4.69 -0.78 5.43
CA VAL A 95 3.39 -0.42 4.86
C VAL A 95 2.80 -1.60 4.07
N THR A 96 3.64 -2.38 3.40
CA THR A 96 3.24 -3.57 2.63
C THR A 96 2.59 -4.61 3.53
N LEU A 97 3.21 -4.91 4.68
CA LEU A 97 2.69 -5.92 5.61
C LEU A 97 1.29 -5.55 6.13
N ASP A 98 1.07 -4.27 6.47
CA ASP A 98 -0.24 -3.81 6.92
C ASP A 98 -1.27 -3.81 5.77
N ALA A 99 -0.87 -3.36 4.57
CA ALA A 99 -1.72 -3.39 3.38
C ALA A 99 -2.13 -4.82 2.98
N LEU A 100 -1.20 -5.78 3.06
CA LEU A 100 -1.47 -7.20 2.77
C LEU A 100 -2.50 -7.79 3.73
N ARG A 101 -2.41 -7.44 5.02
CA ARG A 101 -3.38 -7.87 6.03
C ARG A 101 -4.78 -7.29 5.77
N LEU A 102 -4.85 -6.09 5.20
CA LEU A 102 -6.10 -5.40 4.85
C LEU A 102 -6.58 -5.71 3.42
N LEU A 103 -5.82 -6.47 2.63
CA LEU A 103 -6.01 -6.61 1.18
C LEU A 103 -7.40 -7.11 0.80
N ASP A 104 -7.94 -8.05 1.55
CA ASP A 104 -9.29 -8.57 1.33
C ASP A 104 -10.35 -7.48 1.50
N CYS A 105 -10.27 -6.73 2.60
CA CYS A 105 -11.17 -5.62 2.87
C CYS A 105 -11.00 -4.50 1.84
N LEU A 106 -9.77 -4.19 1.44
CA LEU A 106 -9.47 -3.21 0.39
C LEU A 106 -10.05 -3.66 -0.95
N THR A 107 -9.96 -4.95 -1.27
CA THR A 107 -10.55 -5.51 -2.49
C THR A 107 -12.08 -5.36 -2.47
N LEU A 108 -12.73 -5.69 -1.36
CA LEU A 108 -14.19 -5.51 -1.22
C LEU A 108 -14.60 -4.03 -1.25
N PHE A 109 -13.77 -3.15 -0.69
CA PHE A 109 -13.98 -1.71 -0.68
C PHE A 109 -13.86 -1.12 -2.09
N TYR A 110 -12.79 -1.42 -2.83
CA TYR A 110 -12.55 -0.84 -4.16
C TYR A 110 -13.33 -1.49 -5.30
N PHE A 111 -13.88 -2.69 -5.09
CA PHE A 111 -14.67 -3.42 -6.09
C PHE A 111 -15.76 -2.59 -6.82
N PRO A 112 -16.54 -1.71 -6.15
CA PRO A 112 -17.53 -0.84 -6.79
C PRO A 112 -16.96 0.06 -7.89
N TRP A 113 -15.71 0.49 -7.78
CA TRP A 113 -15.06 1.45 -8.68
C TRP A 113 -14.23 0.82 -9.79
N ILE A 114 -14.21 -0.51 -9.91
CA ILE A 114 -13.63 -1.19 -11.06
C ILE A 114 -14.43 -0.77 -12.30
N SER A 115 -13.90 0.23 -13.00
CA SER A 115 -14.59 1.00 -14.03
C SER A 115 -14.44 0.37 -15.41
N GLY A 116 -15.54 0.32 -16.15
CA GLY A 116 -15.56 0.19 -17.61
C GLY A 116 -16.83 -0.48 -18.16
N SER A 117 -17.24 -1.62 -17.61
CA SER A 117 -18.49 -2.29 -18.01
C SER A 117 -19.02 -3.24 -16.94
N LEU A 118 -20.31 -3.58 -17.00
CA LEU A 118 -20.89 -4.67 -16.18
C LEU A 118 -20.09 -5.98 -16.38
N SER A 119 -19.57 -6.19 -17.60
CA SER A 119 -18.76 -7.33 -18.00
C SER A 119 -17.41 -7.38 -17.27
N GLU A 120 -16.75 -6.24 -17.04
CA GLU A 120 -15.48 -6.21 -16.31
C GLU A 120 -15.67 -6.43 -14.82
N ARG A 121 -16.67 -5.80 -14.21
CA ARG A 121 -17.03 -6.06 -12.81
C ARG A 121 -17.40 -7.54 -12.58
N ALA A 122 -18.07 -8.16 -13.56
CA ALA A 122 -18.40 -9.58 -13.49
C ALA A 122 -17.17 -10.50 -13.41
N LYS A 123 -16.02 -10.11 -13.98
CA LYS A 123 -14.77 -10.87 -13.88
C LYS A 123 -14.21 -10.90 -12.46
N PHE A 124 -14.48 -9.87 -11.66
CA PHE A 124 -14.01 -9.75 -10.28
C PHE A 124 -15.03 -10.23 -9.24
N LEU A 125 -16.28 -10.52 -9.65
CA LEU A 125 -17.29 -11.10 -8.76
C LEU A 125 -16.81 -12.38 -8.06
N PRO A 126 -16.20 -13.36 -8.75
CA PRO A 126 -15.69 -14.57 -8.10
C PRO A 126 -14.68 -14.29 -7.00
N VAL A 127 -13.80 -13.30 -7.21
CA VAL A 127 -12.79 -12.90 -6.21
C VAL A 127 -13.48 -12.36 -4.95
N THR A 128 -14.46 -11.47 -5.11
CA THR A 128 -15.19 -10.94 -3.93
C THR A 128 -16.02 -12.00 -3.22
N ALA A 129 -16.60 -12.96 -3.97
CA ALA A 129 -17.37 -14.06 -3.41
C ALA A 129 -16.46 -15.03 -2.64
N GLU A 130 -15.27 -15.33 -3.17
CA GLU A 130 -14.26 -16.14 -2.50
C GLU A 130 -13.81 -15.50 -1.20
N ILE A 131 -13.51 -14.20 -1.19
CA ILE A 131 -13.15 -13.45 0.03
C ILE A 131 -14.26 -13.54 1.08
N ILE A 132 -15.51 -13.26 0.70
CA ILE A 132 -16.68 -13.33 1.59
C ILE A 132 -16.85 -14.73 2.19
N HIS A 133 -16.65 -15.77 1.37
CA HIS A 133 -16.73 -17.16 1.81
C HIS A 133 -15.58 -17.51 2.76
N ARG A 134 -14.33 -17.18 2.39
CA ARG A 134 -13.12 -17.46 3.16
C ARG A 134 -13.13 -16.78 4.53
N LEU A 135 -13.66 -15.56 4.62
CA LEU A 135 -13.80 -14.80 5.87
C LEU A 135 -15.05 -15.16 6.66
N ASN A 136 -15.83 -16.16 6.21
CA ASN A 136 -17.04 -16.64 6.86
C ASN A 136 -18.05 -15.52 7.21
N VAL A 137 -18.22 -14.57 6.30
CA VAL A 137 -19.13 -13.43 6.51
C VAL A 137 -20.58 -13.93 6.50
N SER A 138 -21.34 -13.59 7.54
CA SER A 138 -22.73 -13.98 7.72
C SER A 138 -23.66 -13.37 6.66
N GLU A 139 -24.84 -13.95 6.47
CA GLU A 139 -25.81 -13.46 5.48
C GLU A 139 -26.28 -12.03 5.77
N SER A 140 -26.56 -11.70 7.04
CA SER A 140 -26.91 -10.33 7.44
C SER A 140 -25.79 -9.34 7.14
N SER A 141 -24.54 -9.72 7.40
CA SER A 141 -23.37 -8.90 7.09
C SER A 141 -23.11 -8.76 5.58
N ARG A 142 -23.47 -9.77 4.77
CA ARG A 142 -23.41 -9.66 3.30
C ARG A 142 -24.41 -8.64 2.76
N ASN A 143 -25.61 -8.58 3.32
CA ASN A 143 -26.60 -7.56 2.96
C ASN A 143 -26.05 -6.16 3.27
N ARG A 144 -25.42 -5.99 4.44
CA ARG A 144 -24.79 -4.71 4.79
C ARG A 144 -23.63 -4.35 3.86
N LEU A 145 -22.78 -5.31 3.47
CA LEU A 145 -21.75 -5.07 2.45
C LEU A 145 -22.36 -4.63 1.11
N HIS A 146 -23.51 -5.18 0.72
CA HIS A 146 -24.19 -4.78 -0.49
C HIS A 146 -24.68 -3.32 -0.43
N GLU A 147 -25.26 -2.91 0.70
CA GLU A 147 -25.67 -1.52 0.93
C GLU A 147 -24.49 -0.54 0.83
N ILE A 148 -23.37 -0.85 1.51
CA ILE A 148 -22.14 -0.05 1.44
C ILE A 148 -21.68 0.08 -0.01
N ARG A 149 -21.67 -1.03 -0.77
CA ARG A 149 -21.28 -1.01 -2.19
C ARG A 149 -22.19 -0.11 -3.01
N MET A 150 -23.51 -0.17 -2.83
CA MET A 150 -24.45 0.68 -3.56
C MET A 150 -24.21 2.16 -3.26
N PHE A 151 -23.95 2.51 -2.00
CA PHE A 151 -23.59 3.86 -1.58
C PHE A 151 -22.29 4.35 -2.24
N LEU A 152 -21.24 3.51 -2.26
CA LEU A 152 -19.96 3.86 -2.89
C LEU A 152 -20.10 4.11 -4.40
N VAL A 153 -20.94 3.33 -5.09
CA VAL A 153 -21.28 3.58 -6.50
C VAL A 153 -21.98 4.91 -6.68
N SER A 154 -23.02 5.21 -5.88
CA SER A 154 -23.83 6.43 -6.07
C SER A 154 -23.05 7.71 -5.82
N THR A 155 -22.06 7.68 -4.92
CA THR A 155 -21.27 8.87 -4.56
C THR A 155 -20.33 9.30 -5.70
N CYS A 156 -19.94 8.38 -6.60
CA CYS A 156 -19.02 8.66 -7.70
C CYS A 156 -19.70 9.21 -8.97
N PHE A 157 -20.98 8.89 -9.22
CA PHE A 157 -21.69 9.34 -10.41
C PHE A 157 -22.28 10.76 -10.28
N ASN A 158 -22.35 11.31 -9.06
CA ASN A 158 -22.83 12.66 -8.83
C ASN A 158 -21.71 13.72 -8.90
N SER A 159 -20.44 13.32 -9.02
CA SER A 159 -19.27 14.22 -9.05
C SER A 159 -18.73 14.51 -10.44
N THR A 160 -19.40 14.07 -11.51
CA THR A 160 -18.97 14.32 -12.91
C THR A 160 -19.69 15.48 -13.61
N ASP A 161 -20.59 16.19 -12.93
CA ASP A 161 -21.39 17.31 -13.49
C ASP A 161 -21.14 18.66 -12.78
N SER A 162 -19.89 19.01 -12.50
CA SER A 162 -19.52 20.36 -12.03
C SER A 162 -18.21 20.85 -12.63
#